data_AF-A0A3M5C2Y1-F1
#
_entry.id   AF-A0A3M5C2Y1-F1
#
_cell.length_a   1.000
_cell.length_b   1.000
_cell.length_c   1.000
_cell.angle_alpha   90.00
_cell.angle_beta   90.00
_cell.angle_gamma   90.00
#
_symmetry.space_group_name_H-M   'P 1'
#
loop_
_entity.id
_entity.type
_entity.pdbx_description
1 polymer ?
#
loop_
_entity_poly.entity_id
_entity_poly.type
_entity_poly.pdbx_seq_one_letter_code
_entity_poly.pdbx_strand_id
1 'polypeptide(L)'
;MFSDPTWGVSDQDMFDRGAQELKARQDGKPFYALLQTLSNHTPYALPDPLPVERVTGHGSLDEHLTAMRYADWALGQFFEKAKKEPYYKNTLFVVLGDHGFGNDKQLTEMDLGRFNVPLLLIGPGVQEKFGQRSSIVGTQVDVVPTIMGRLGGLNRNQCWGRDLLNLPEGDKGFGVIKPSGSEQVVAIISGNRILIEPTEMPAKLLTYTLGAKPSAEEVPDAPDMQELKRKLESFLQ
;
A
#
# COMPACT_ATOMS: atom_id res chain seq x y z
N MET A 1 -19.05 1.14 20.60
CA MET A 1 -17.67 0.73 20.82
C MET A 1 -17.59 -0.77 20.94
N PHE A 2 -17.16 -1.40 19.86
CA PHE A 2 -16.73 -2.78 19.80
C PHE A 2 -15.19 -2.82 19.86
N SER A 3 -14.65 -3.80 20.59
CA SER A 3 -13.20 -4.01 20.71
C SER A 3 -12.88 -5.49 20.54
N ASP A 4 -11.96 -5.78 19.63
CA ASP A 4 -11.25 -7.04 19.55
C ASP A 4 -10.26 -7.13 20.72
N PRO A 5 -10.26 -8.21 21.53
CA PRO A 5 -9.29 -8.39 22.61
C PRO A 5 -7.84 -8.56 22.15
N THR A 6 -7.61 -8.89 20.87
CA THR A 6 -6.28 -9.08 20.26
C THR A 6 -5.71 -7.79 19.73
N TRP A 7 -6.50 -7.03 18.97
CA TRP A 7 -6.01 -5.91 18.16
C TRP A 7 -6.43 -4.54 18.71
N GLY A 8 -7.64 -4.42 19.23
CA GLY A 8 -8.18 -3.15 19.74
C GLY A 8 -9.55 -2.82 19.15
N VAL A 9 -9.85 -1.52 19.03
CA VAL A 9 -11.18 -1.05 18.62
C VAL A 9 -11.50 -1.31 17.14
N SER A 10 -12.78 -1.48 16.82
CA SER A 10 -13.24 -1.66 15.43
C SER A 10 -12.86 -0.48 14.52
N ASP A 11 -12.77 -0.72 13.22
CA ASP A 11 -12.45 0.32 12.23
C ASP A 11 -13.52 1.41 12.24
N GLN A 12 -14.81 1.05 12.39
CA GLN A 12 -15.88 2.03 12.51
C GLN A 12 -15.70 2.92 13.74
N ASP A 13 -15.44 2.35 14.92
CA ASP A 13 -15.27 3.15 16.14
C ASP A 13 -14.01 4.03 16.06
N MET A 14 -12.91 3.50 15.51
CA MET A 14 -11.66 4.22 15.26
C MET A 14 -11.89 5.41 14.32
N PHE A 15 -12.54 5.20 13.18
CA PHE A 15 -12.85 6.25 12.22
C PHE A 15 -13.84 7.28 12.76
N ASP A 16 -14.84 6.85 13.53
CA ASP A 16 -15.82 7.74 14.16
C ASP A 16 -15.14 8.65 15.17
N ARG A 17 -14.24 8.11 15.99
CA ARG A 17 -13.43 8.91 16.90
C ARG A 17 -12.48 9.82 16.14
N GLY A 18 -11.79 9.32 15.12
CA GLY A 18 -10.90 10.10 14.28
C GLY A 18 -11.60 11.30 13.63
N ALA A 19 -12.80 11.11 13.09
CA ALA A 19 -13.61 12.18 12.52
C ALA A 19 -13.98 13.25 13.56
N GLN A 20 -14.31 12.86 14.79
CA GLN A 20 -14.58 13.79 15.89
C GLN A 20 -13.35 14.61 16.27
N GLU A 21 -12.19 13.95 16.42
CA GLU A 21 -10.93 14.62 16.75
C GLU A 21 -10.52 15.61 15.66
N LEU A 22 -10.58 15.21 14.39
CA LEU A 22 -10.28 16.09 13.26
C LEU A 22 -11.22 17.30 13.19
N LYS A 23 -12.52 17.09 13.44
CA LYS A 23 -13.51 18.17 13.50
C LYS A 23 -13.25 19.17 14.63
N ALA A 24 -12.77 18.68 15.78
CA ALA A 24 -12.46 19.52 16.94
C ALA A 24 -11.24 20.43 16.70
N ARG A 25 -10.42 20.15 15.66
CA ARG A 25 -9.30 21.01 15.27
C ARG A 25 -9.80 22.27 14.56
N GLN A 26 -10.20 23.27 15.36
CA GLN A 26 -10.66 24.57 14.87
C GLN A 26 -9.60 25.68 15.02
N ASP A 27 -8.40 25.37 15.52
CA ASP A 27 -7.36 26.37 15.78
C ASP A 27 -6.61 26.85 14.51
N GLY A 28 -6.99 26.33 13.34
CA GLY A 28 -6.43 26.72 12.04
C GLY A 28 -5.00 26.24 11.79
N LYS A 29 -4.40 25.47 12.69
CA LYS A 29 -3.02 25.00 12.54
C LYS A 29 -2.96 23.75 11.65
N PRO A 30 -1.89 23.61 10.84
CA PRO A 30 -1.61 22.35 10.14
C PRO A 30 -1.57 21.18 11.12
N PHE A 31 -1.99 20.02 10.63
CA PHE A 31 -1.98 18.80 11.43
C PHE A 31 -1.49 17.62 10.63
N TYR A 32 -1.02 16.62 11.36
CA TYR A 32 -0.78 15.27 10.88
C TYR A 32 -1.63 14.34 11.73
N ALA A 33 -2.35 13.42 11.09
CA ALA A 33 -3.15 12.41 11.75
C ALA A 33 -2.87 11.05 11.10
N LEU A 34 -2.73 10.03 11.95
CA LEU A 34 -2.59 8.65 11.54
C LEU A 34 -3.78 7.87 12.11
N LEU A 35 -4.51 7.21 11.23
CA LEU A 35 -5.65 6.37 11.55
C LEU A 35 -5.30 4.96 11.09
N GLN A 36 -5.19 4.02 12.04
CA GLN A 36 -4.77 2.65 11.77
C GLN A 36 -5.98 1.72 11.87
N THR A 37 -6.28 1.05 10.75
CA THR A 37 -7.31 0.01 10.67
C THR A 37 -6.76 -1.32 11.17
N LEU A 38 -7.63 -2.14 11.75
CA LEU A 38 -7.29 -3.42 12.40
C LEU A 38 -8.31 -4.53 12.11
N SER A 39 -9.50 -4.19 11.62
CA SER A 39 -10.63 -5.14 11.57
C SER A 39 -10.47 -6.24 10.52
N ASN A 40 -9.54 -6.08 9.59
CA ASN A 40 -9.16 -7.10 8.60
C ASN A 40 -8.08 -8.08 9.13
N HIS A 41 -7.70 -8.01 10.40
CA HIS A 41 -6.74 -8.95 10.98
C HIS A 41 -7.46 -10.18 11.57
N THR A 42 -6.88 -11.38 11.39
CA THR A 42 -7.37 -12.61 12.04
C THR A 42 -7.35 -12.43 13.57
N PRO A 43 -8.37 -12.89 14.33
CA PRO A 43 -9.46 -13.80 13.94
C PRO A 43 -10.68 -13.14 13.27
N TYR A 44 -10.57 -11.90 12.79
CA TYR A 44 -11.66 -11.13 12.17
C TYR A 44 -12.81 -10.87 13.14
N ALA A 45 -12.49 -10.34 14.33
CA ALA A 45 -13.52 -9.93 15.28
C ALA A 45 -14.29 -8.72 14.72
N LEU A 46 -15.54 -8.95 14.32
CA LEU A 46 -16.41 -7.93 13.72
C LEU A 46 -17.57 -7.60 14.66
N PRO A 47 -18.10 -6.36 14.62
CA PRO A 47 -19.23 -5.97 15.46
C PRO A 47 -20.52 -6.72 15.09
N ASP A 48 -21.39 -6.87 16.09
CA ASP A 48 -22.74 -7.40 15.96
C ASP A 48 -23.74 -6.42 16.61
N PRO A 49 -24.74 -5.88 15.88
CA PRO A 49 -25.04 -6.14 14.47
C PRO A 49 -23.98 -5.60 13.50
N LEU A 50 -23.68 -6.37 12.45
CA LEU A 50 -22.77 -5.97 11.39
C LEU A 50 -23.48 -5.00 10.43
N PRO A 51 -22.89 -3.84 10.07
CA PRO A 51 -23.54 -2.85 9.22
C PRO A 51 -23.46 -3.17 7.71
N VAL A 52 -22.83 -4.28 7.35
CA VAL A 52 -22.70 -4.78 5.97
C VAL A 52 -23.18 -6.23 5.89
N GLU A 53 -23.63 -6.64 4.71
CA GLU A 53 -23.93 -8.05 4.46
C GLU A 53 -22.66 -8.89 4.51
N ARG A 54 -22.73 -10.08 5.11
CA ARG A 54 -21.63 -11.03 5.09
C ARG A 54 -21.37 -11.51 3.66
N VAL A 55 -20.10 -11.69 3.32
CA VAL A 55 -19.70 -12.37 2.08
C VAL A 55 -19.91 -13.87 2.28
N THR A 56 -20.47 -14.53 1.27
CA THR A 56 -20.71 -15.99 1.29
C THR A 56 -20.35 -16.59 -0.07
N GLY A 57 -20.05 -17.90 -0.08
CA GLY A 57 -19.83 -18.67 -1.32
C GLY A 57 -18.37 -18.80 -1.74
N HIS A 58 -17.43 -18.31 -0.92
CA HIS A 58 -15.98 -18.43 -1.09
C HIS A 58 -15.32 -19.35 -0.04
N GLY A 59 -16.12 -20.11 0.72
CA GLY A 59 -15.64 -21.13 1.64
C GLY A 59 -14.86 -20.53 2.82
N SER A 60 -13.62 -20.97 3.03
CA SER A 60 -12.78 -20.46 4.14
C SER A 60 -12.41 -18.97 4.00
N LEU A 61 -12.63 -18.36 2.84
CA LEU A 61 -12.40 -16.93 2.62
C LEU A 61 -13.58 -16.04 3.03
N ASP A 62 -14.77 -16.60 3.30
CA ASP A 62 -15.99 -15.83 3.56
C ASP A 62 -15.83 -14.83 4.71
N GLU A 63 -15.18 -15.25 5.80
CA GLU A 63 -14.96 -14.40 6.96
C GLU A 63 -13.97 -13.27 6.68
N HIS A 64 -12.85 -13.59 6.02
CA HIS A 64 -11.85 -12.62 5.60
C HIS A 64 -12.46 -11.58 4.64
N LEU A 65 -13.20 -12.03 3.61
CA LEU A 65 -13.83 -11.13 2.65
C LEU A 65 -14.92 -10.28 3.30
N THR A 66 -15.62 -10.81 4.31
CA THR A 66 -16.56 -10.04 5.13
C THR A 66 -15.85 -8.93 5.90
N ALA A 67 -14.69 -9.23 6.51
CA ALA A 67 -13.87 -8.24 7.21
C ALA A 67 -13.36 -7.15 6.27
N MET A 68 -12.90 -7.51 5.07
CA MET A 68 -12.49 -6.55 4.03
C MET A 68 -13.65 -5.66 3.58
N ARG A 69 -14.86 -6.22 3.36
CA ARG A 69 -16.06 -5.44 3.03
C ARG A 69 -16.43 -4.47 4.15
N TYR A 70 -16.31 -4.89 5.41
CA TYR A 70 -16.58 -4.04 6.57
C TYR A 70 -15.56 -2.89 6.69
N ALA A 71 -14.26 -3.18 6.54
CA ALA A 71 -13.20 -2.17 6.57
C ALA A 71 -13.38 -1.13 5.46
N ASP A 72 -13.68 -1.56 4.23
CA ASP A 72 -13.98 -0.67 3.10
C ASP A 72 -15.21 0.20 3.37
N TRP A 73 -16.30 -0.39 3.89
CA TRP A 73 -17.48 0.37 4.29
C TRP A 73 -17.17 1.41 5.36
N ALA A 74 -16.40 1.05 6.40
CA ALA A 74 -16.04 1.95 7.49
C ALA A 74 -15.19 3.12 6.99
N LEU A 75 -14.22 2.86 6.10
CA LEU A 75 -13.43 3.89 5.41
C LEU A 75 -14.34 4.81 4.56
N GLY A 76 -15.32 4.24 3.86
CA GLY A 76 -16.33 5.00 3.12
C GLY A 76 -17.12 5.94 4.03
N GLN A 77 -17.59 5.45 5.19
CA GLN A 77 -18.29 6.29 6.17
C GLN A 77 -17.42 7.42 6.72
N PHE A 78 -16.13 7.15 6.95
CA PHE A 78 -15.17 8.19 7.33
C PHE A 78 -15.11 9.30 6.28
N PHE A 79 -14.97 8.96 5.00
CA PHE A 79 -14.92 9.95 3.92
C PHE A 79 -16.25 10.71 3.77
N GLU A 80 -17.40 10.07 3.96
CA GLU A 80 -18.71 10.75 3.95
C GLU A 80 -18.85 11.79 5.09
N LYS A 81 -18.19 11.57 6.23
CA LYS A 81 -18.07 12.56 7.31
C LYS A 81 -17.06 13.64 6.95
N ALA A 82 -15.85 13.24 6.54
CA ALA A 82 -14.75 14.16 6.23
C ALA A 82 -15.13 15.17 5.14
N LYS A 83 -15.79 14.74 4.05
CA LYS A 83 -16.25 15.60 2.94
C LYS A 83 -17.12 16.79 3.38
N LYS A 84 -17.79 16.68 4.53
CA LYS A 84 -18.67 17.73 5.09
C LYS A 84 -17.92 18.76 5.93
N GLU A 85 -16.66 18.49 6.27
CA GLU A 85 -15.86 19.33 7.16
C GLU A 85 -14.97 20.30 6.37
N PRO A 86 -14.73 21.54 6.88
CA PRO A 86 -13.95 22.55 6.17
C PRO A 86 -12.52 22.14 5.80
N TYR A 87 -11.87 21.30 6.63
CA TYR A 87 -10.49 20.88 6.41
C TYR A 87 -10.32 20.00 5.16
N TYR A 88 -11.38 19.33 4.69
CA TYR A 88 -11.32 18.35 3.61
C TYR A 88 -10.70 18.91 2.33
N LYS A 89 -11.08 20.13 1.95
CA LYS A 89 -10.59 20.81 0.73
C LYS A 89 -9.10 21.18 0.79
N ASN A 90 -8.50 21.14 1.97
CA ASN A 90 -7.10 21.49 2.22
C ASN A 90 -6.34 20.37 2.95
N THR A 91 -6.74 19.12 2.74
CA THR A 91 -6.09 17.95 3.33
C THR A 91 -5.62 17.01 2.23
N LEU A 92 -4.40 16.49 2.39
CA LEU A 92 -3.91 15.35 1.63
C LEU A 92 -4.20 14.08 2.45
N PHE A 93 -5.15 13.27 2.00
CA PHE A 93 -5.39 11.95 2.52
C PHE A 93 -4.47 10.95 1.82
N VAL A 94 -3.78 10.13 2.60
CA VAL A 94 -2.91 9.06 2.12
C VAL A 94 -3.49 7.76 2.64
N VAL A 95 -4.07 6.95 1.75
CA VAL A 95 -4.59 5.62 2.08
C VAL A 95 -3.59 4.59 1.59
N LEU A 96 -3.06 3.78 2.49
CA LEU A 96 -1.96 2.86 2.24
C LEU A 96 -2.23 1.52 2.94
N GLY A 97 -2.00 0.40 2.24
CA GLY A 97 -1.89 -0.91 2.88
C GLY A 97 -0.47 -1.18 3.37
N ASP A 98 -0.32 -1.88 4.50
CA ASP A 98 0.97 -2.30 5.06
C ASP A 98 1.49 -3.59 4.41
N HIS A 99 0.59 -4.53 4.08
CA HIS A 99 0.86 -5.68 3.24
C HIS A 99 -0.38 -6.09 2.45
N GLY A 100 -0.17 -6.82 1.36
CA GLY A 100 -1.23 -7.43 0.56
C GLY A 100 -1.54 -8.84 1.05
N PHE A 101 -2.27 -9.58 0.23
CA PHE A 101 -2.62 -10.97 0.50
C PHE A 101 -1.86 -11.89 -0.46
N GLY A 102 -1.45 -13.05 0.04
CA GLY A 102 -0.87 -14.08 -0.81
C GLY A 102 -1.88 -14.55 -1.85
N ASN A 103 -1.39 -14.89 -3.04
CA ASN A 103 -2.23 -15.47 -4.08
C ASN A 103 -2.38 -16.98 -3.85
N ASP A 104 -3.55 -17.55 -4.20
CA ASP A 104 -3.75 -19.01 -4.20
C ASP A 104 -2.72 -19.75 -5.06
N LYS A 105 -2.22 -19.07 -6.10
CA LYS A 105 -1.14 -19.54 -6.97
C LYS A 105 -0.02 -18.49 -7.02
N GLN A 106 1.16 -18.89 -6.58
CA GLN A 106 2.36 -18.07 -6.74
C GLN A 106 2.79 -18.06 -8.21
N LEU A 107 3.03 -16.86 -8.75
CA LEU A 107 3.51 -16.65 -10.12
C LEU A 107 5.02 -16.77 -10.23
N THR A 108 5.71 -16.47 -9.13
CA THR A 108 7.17 -16.43 -9.02
C THR A 108 7.58 -16.95 -7.65
N GLU A 109 8.86 -17.19 -7.42
CA GLU A 109 9.42 -17.53 -6.11
C GLU A 109 9.18 -16.42 -5.06
N MET A 110 8.83 -15.21 -5.50
CA MET A 110 8.36 -14.12 -4.66
C MET A 110 6.83 -14.02 -4.70
N ASP A 111 6.17 -13.99 -3.54
CA ASP A 111 4.71 -13.79 -3.45
C ASP A 111 4.34 -12.31 -3.68
N LEU A 112 4.30 -11.90 -4.95
CA LEU A 112 4.02 -10.52 -5.35
C LEU A 112 2.68 -9.97 -4.82
N GLY A 113 1.70 -10.85 -4.54
CA GLY A 113 0.42 -10.44 -3.96
C GLY A 113 0.59 -9.81 -2.58
N ARG A 114 1.52 -10.33 -1.76
CA ARG A 114 1.81 -9.82 -0.43
C ARG A 114 2.45 -8.43 -0.42
N PHE A 115 3.10 -8.04 -1.52
CA PHE A 115 3.83 -6.77 -1.60
C PHE A 115 3.12 -5.72 -2.47
N ASN A 116 2.03 -6.09 -3.15
CA ASN A 116 1.22 -5.16 -3.92
C ASN A 116 0.04 -4.65 -3.08
N VAL A 117 0.19 -3.42 -2.58
CA VAL A 117 -0.78 -2.75 -1.71
C VAL A 117 -1.34 -1.50 -2.37
N PRO A 118 -2.57 -1.07 -2.02
CA PRO A 118 -3.08 0.20 -2.49
C PRO A 118 -2.24 1.36 -1.91
N LEU A 119 -2.00 2.37 -2.74
CA LEU A 119 -1.58 3.72 -2.34
C LEU A 119 -2.48 4.72 -3.05
N LEU A 120 -3.34 5.40 -2.31
CA LEU A 120 -4.19 6.47 -2.82
C LEU A 120 -3.76 7.79 -2.23
N LEU A 121 -3.51 8.77 -3.11
CA LEU A 121 -3.25 10.16 -2.76
C LEU A 121 -4.48 10.97 -3.14
N ILE A 122 -5.28 11.34 -2.14
CA ILE A 122 -6.55 12.05 -2.35
C ILE A 122 -6.40 13.45 -1.75
N GLY A 123 -6.51 14.48 -2.59
CA GLY A 123 -6.37 15.85 -2.14
C GLY A 123 -6.46 16.84 -3.30
N PRO A 124 -6.50 18.15 -2.99
CA PRO A 124 -6.69 19.19 -4.01
C PRO A 124 -5.58 19.13 -5.07
N GLY A 125 -5.96 19.13 -6.36
CA GLY A 125 -5.02 19.22 -7.47
C GLY A 125 -4.16 17.98 -7.74
N VAL A 126 -4.32 16.89 -6.97
CA VAL A 126 -3.50 15.67 -7.13
C VAL A 126 -3.86 14.99 -8.45
N GLN A 127 -5.15 14.68 -8.65
CA GLN A 127 -5.61 13.97 -9.85
C GLN A 127 -5.45 14.83 -11.11
N GLU A 128 -5.67 16.14 -11.00
CA GLU A 128 -5.56 17.08 -12.13
C GLU A 128 -4.11 17.22 -12.62
N LYS A 129 -3.14 17.17 -11.70
CA LYS A 129 -1.72 17.33 -12.04
C LYS A 129 -1.04 16.01 -12.41
N PHE A 130 -1.38 14.91 -11.73
CA PHE A 130 -0.65 13.65 -11.83
C PHE A 130 -1.47 12.50 -12.44
N GLY A 131 -2.74 12.75 -12.77
CA GLY A 131 -3.64 11.75 -13.34
C GLY A 131 -4.32 10.87 -12.30
N GLN A 132 -5.19 9.97 -12.78
CA GLN A 132 -5.99 9.07 -11.94
C GLN A 132 -5.25 7.80 -11.51
N ARG A 133 -4.21 7.40 -12.27
CA ARG A 133 -3.47 6.16 -12.05
C ARG A 133 -2.03 6.34 -12.50
N SER A 134 -1.11 5.82 -11.70
CA SER A 134 0.30 5.69 -12.04
C SER A 134 0.69 4.22 -12.09
N SER A 135 1.61 3.87 -13.00
CA SER A 135 2.24 2.56 -13.09
C SER A 135 3.70 2.59 -12.62
N ILE A 136 4.13 3.68 -11.98
CA ILE A 136 5.46 3.79 -11.36
C ILE A 136 5.55 2.80 -10.21
N VAL A 137 6.65 2.04 -10.17
CA VAL A 137 6.94 1.14 -9.06
C VAL A 137 7.47 1.94 -7.87
N GLY A 138 6.76 1.85 -6.75
CA GLY A 138 7.15 2.45 -5.49
C GLY A 138 7.05 1.46 -4.33
N THR A 139 7.62 1.85 -3.20
CA THR A 139 7.65 1.11 -1.95
C THR A 139 7.24 2.03 -0.79
N GLN A 140 7.00 1.46 0.40
CA GLN A 140 6.58 2.28 1.54
C GLN A 140 7.60 3.36 1.94
N VAL A 141 8.90 3.15 1.68
CA VAL A 141 9.92 4.19 1.97
C VAL A 141 9.77 5.42 1.07
N ASP A 142 9.09 5.30 -0.07
CA ASP A 142 8.81 6.40 -1.00
C ASP A 142 7.61 7.27 -0.53
N VAL A 143 6.80 6.81 0.43
CA VAL A 143 5.57 7.52 0.86
C VAL A 143 5.88 8.88 1.50
N VAL A 144 6.82 8.91 2.44
CA VAL A 144 7.21 10.17 3.13
C VAL A 144 7.76 11.20 2.14
N PRO A 145 8.78 10.93 1.30
CA PRO A 145 9.27 11.92 0.35
C PRO A 145 8.20 12.36 -0.65
N THR A 146 7.27 11.49 -1.05
CA THR A 146 6.12 11.85 -1.90
C THR A 146 5.18 12.85 -1.21
N ILE A 147 4.87 12.63 0.07
CA ILE A 147 4.06 13.57 0.88
C ILE A 147 4.78 14.92 1.00
N MET A 148 6.07 14.90 1.35
CA MET A 148 6.86 16.13 1.52
C MET A 148 6.98 16.93 0.22
N GLY A 149 7.16 16.26 -0.92
CA GLY A 149 7.13 16.88 -2.24
C GLY A 149 5.79 17.54 -2.54
N ARG A 150 4.68 16.91 -2.13
CA ARG A 150 3.33 17.46 -2.31
C ARG A 150 3.03 18.65 -1.40
N LEU A 151 3.49 18.64 -0.15
CA LEU A 151 3.33 19.77 0.77
C LEU A 151 4.13 21.00 0.32
N GLY A 152 5.17 20.79 -0.49
CA GLY A 152 6.01 21.83 -1.06
C GLY A 152 7.01 22.40 -0.05
N GLY A 153 7.81 23.37 -0.51
CA GLY A 153 8.92 23.93 0.25
C GLY A 153 10.21 23.12 0.15
N LEU A 154 11.31 23.69 0.65
CA LEU A 154 12.58 23.01 0.76
C LEU A 154 12.52 22.06 1.97
N ASN A 155 12.49 20.76 1.69
CA ASN A 155 12.40 19.73 2.71
C ASN A 155 13.63 18.83 2.66
N ARG A 156 14.33 18.68 3.79
CA ARG A 156 15.38 17.67 3.98
C ARG A 156 14.79 16.52 4.76
N ASN A 157 14.61 15.37 4.12
CA ASN A 157 14.23 14.13 4.79
C ASN A 157 15.42 13.16 4.79
N GLN A 158 15.41 12.20 5.72
CA GLN A 158 16.43 11.14 5.84
C GLN A 158 15.86 9.79 5.35
N CYS A 159 14.75 9.80 4.63
CA CYS A 159 14.14 8.59 4.10
C CYS A 159 14.96 8.12 2.90
N TRP A 160 14.96 6.81 2.66
CA TRP A 160 15.66 6.19 1.54
C TRP A 160 14.83 6.13 0.25
N GLY A 161 13.60 6.64 0.30
CA GLY A 161 12.70 6.66 -0.85
C GLY A 161 12.81 7.92 -1.69
N ARG A 162 11.91 8.01 -2.67
CA ARG A 162 11.82 9.07 -3.67
C ARG A 162 10.41 9.64 -3.71
N ASP A 163 10.29 10.85 -4.24
CA ASP A 163 8.99 11.42 -4.56
C ASP A 163 8.43 10.77 -5.83
N LEU A 164 7.45 9.87 -5.66
CA LEU A 164 6.83 9.13 -6.76
C LEU A 164 6.05 10.01 -7.73
N LEU A 165 5.69 11.24 -7.34
CA LEU A 165 4.96 12.19 -8.18
C LEU A 165 5.89 13.07 -9.02
N ASN A 166 7.19 13.12 -8.71
CA ASN A 166 8.16 13.98 -9.38
C ASN A 166 9.46 13.24 -9.72
N LEU A 167 9.36 11.96 -10.11
CA LEU A 167 10.50 11.24 -10.66
C LEU A 167 10.98 11.85 -11.99
N PRO A 168 12.27 11.69 -12.35
CA PRO A 168 12.77 12.08 -13.66
C PRO A 168 11.95 11.47 -14.80
N GLU A 169 11.82 12.20 -15.91
CA GLU A 169 11.11 11.71 -17.09
C GLU A 169 11.65 10.36 -17.56
N GLY A 170 10.76 9.40 -17.78
CA GLY A 170 11.11 8.04 -18.20
C GLY A 170 11.44 7.06 -17.06
N ASP A 171 11.67 7.54 -15.83
CA ASP A 171 11.91 6.66 -14.67
C ASP A 171 10.65 5.84 -14.36
N LYS A 172 10.80 4.51 -14.32
CA LYS A 172 9.72 3.57 -14.03
C LYS A 172 9.55 3.31 -12.53
N GLY A 173 10.35 3.95 -11.70
CA GLY A 173 10.47 3.63 -10.30
C GLY A 173 11.11 2.26 -10.10
N PHE A 174 11.30 1.88 -8.84
CA PHE A 174 11.80 0.56 -8.49
C PHE A 174 11.42 0.22 -7.06
N GLY A 175 11.48 -1.06 -6.69
CA GLY A 175 11.29 -1.49 -5.32
C GLY A 175 12.16 -2.69 -5.01
N VAL A 176 12.74 -2.74 -3.81
CA VAL A 176 13.49 -3.89 -3.32
C VAL A 176 12.61 -4.64 -2.32
N ILE A 177 12.50 -5.95 -2.51
CA ILE A 177 11.75 -6.83 -1.63
C ILE A 177 12.74 -7.74 -0.91
N LYS A 178 12.72 -7.65 0.42
CA LYS A 178 13.39 -8.58 1.33
C LYS A 178 12.33 -9.07 2.33
N PRO A 179 11.76 -10.26 2.14
CA PRO A 179 10.80 -10.83 3.09
C PRO A 179 11.41 -10.93 4.49
N SER A 180 10.59 -10.76 5.52
CA SER A 180 10.99 -11.01 6.90
C SER A 180 11.06 -12.52 7.17
N GLY A 181 12.09 -12.98 7.89
CA GLY A 181 12.21 -14.37 8.32
C GLY A 181 13.48 -15.06 7.81
N SER A 182 13.46 -16.39 7.77
CA SER A 182 14.57 -17.21 7.26
C SER A 182 14.59 -17.33 5.74
N GLU A 183 13.61 -16.76 5.03
CA GLU A 183 13.56 -16.74 3.57
C GLU A 183 14.74 -15.93 3.02
N GLN A 184 15.66 -16.62 2.36
CA GLN A 184 16.83 -16.00 1.76
C GLN A 184 16.60 -15.71 0.26
N VAL A 185 15.42 -15.18 -0.07
CA VAL A 185 15.06 -14.74 -1.42
C VAL A 185 14.87 -13.24 -1.40
N VAL A 186 15.60 -12.54 -2.26
CA VAL A 186 15.50 -11.09 -2.42
C VAL A 186 15.12 -10.77 -3.86
N ALA A 187 14.45 -9.65 -4.07
CA ALA A 187 14.06 -9.23 -5.41
C ALA A 187 14.16 -7.73 -5.60
N ILE A 188 14.38 -7.31 -6.84
CA ILE A 188 14.18 -5.92 -7.27
C ILE A 188 13.17 -5.87 -8.40
N ILE A 189 12.24 -4.93 -8.31
CA ILE A 189 11.19 -4.67 -9.29
C ILE A 189 11.45 -3.31 -9.94
N SER A 190 11.26 -3.20 -11.25
CA SER A 190 11.29 -1.93 -11.99
C SER A 190 10.37 -2.01 -13.20
N GLY A 191 9.36 -1.14 -13.28
CA GLY A 191 8.32 -1.24 -14.30
C GLY A 191 7.62 -2.61 -14.29
N ASN A 192 7.70 -3.34 -15.40
CA ASN A 192 7.16 -4.70 -15.53
C ASN A 192 8.24 -5.81 -15.38
N ARG A 193 9.44 -5.45 -14.90
CA ARG A 193 10.54 -6.38 -14.65
C ARG A 193 10.64 -6.72 -13.18
N ILE A 194 10.96 -7.98 -12.89
CA ILE A 194 11.39 -8.42 -11.57
C ILE A 194 12.63 -9.31 -11.72
N LEU A 195 13.70 -8.96 -11.01
CA LEU A 195 14.86 -9.83 -10.81
C LEU A 195 14.73 -10.47 -9.43
N ILE A 196 14.74 -11.80 -9.37
CA ILE A 196 14.67 -12.58 -8.14
C ILE A 196 16.00 -13.28 -7.94
N GLU A 197 16.58 -13.16 -6.75
CA GLU A 197 17.84 -13.79 -6.37
C GLU A 197 17.61 -14.66 -5.12
N PRO A 198 17.39 -15.97 -5.31
CA PRO A 198 17.42 -16.96 -4.25
C PRO A 198 18.87 -17.25 -3.83
N THR A 199 19.10 -17.64 -2.57
CA THR A 199 20.47 -17.86 -2.05
C THR A 199 21.22 -19.03 -2.68
N GLU A 200 20.53 -20.08 -3.10
CA GLU A 200 21.16 -21.30 -3.62
C GLU A 200 20.91 -21.51 -5.13
N MET A 201 20.26 -20.55 -5.80
CA MET A 201 19.92 -20.66 -7.22
C MET A 201 20.38 -19.42 -7.98
N PRO A 202 20.67 -19.54 -9.30
CA PRO A 202 20.94 -18.38 -10.13
C PRO A 202 19.78 -17.39 -10.10
N ALA A 203 20.12 -16.10 -10.12
CA ALA A 203 19.11 -15.04 -10.24
C ALA A 203 18.34 -15.18 -11.56
N LYS A 204 17.03 -14.92 -11.51
CA LYS A 204 16.14 -14.98 -12.68
C LYS A 204 15.51 -13.62 -12.92
N LEU A 205 15.48 -13.20 -14.18
CA LEU A 205 14.74 -12.01 -14.59
C LEU A 205 13.42 -12.44 -15.23
N LEU A 206 12.31 -11.89 -14.77
CA LEU A 206 10.99 -12.14 -15.32
C LEU A 206 10.34 -10.82 -15.76
N THR A 207 9.49 -10.91 -16.77
CA THR A 207 8.38 -9.96 -16.93
C THR A 207 7.20 -10.43 -16.10
N TYR A 208 6.44 -9.50 -15.52
CA TYR A 208 5.26 -9.84 -14.72
C TYR A 208 4.10 -8.88 -14.99
N THR A 209 2.88 -9.40 -14.80
CA THR A 209 1.64 -8.61 -14.77
C THR A 209 0.86 -9.01 -13.53
N LEU A 210 0.35 -8.02 -12.78
CA LEU A 210 -0.56 -8.22 -11.65
C LEU A 210 -1.96 -7.74 -12.00
N GLY A 211 -2.96 -8.19 -11.24
CA GLY A 211 -4.37 -7.82 -11.41
C GLY A 211 -5.22 -9.02 -11.83
N ALA A 212 -6.27 -8.78 -12.62
CA ALA A 212 -7.28 -9.79 -12.95
C ALA A 212 -6.77 -10.98 -13.77
N LYS A 213 -5.67 -10.80 -14.52
CA LYS A 213 -5.03 -11.84 -15.32
C LYS A 213 -3.53 -11.84 -15.02
N PRO A 214 -3.13 -12.38 -13.85
CA PRO A 214 -1.75 -12.34 -13.44
C PRO A 214 -0.89 -13.30 -14.28
N SER A 215 0.31 -12.88 -14.65
CA SER A 215 1.28 -13.71 -15.39
C SER A 215 2.72 -13.35 -15.03
N ALA A 216 3.62 -14.31 -15.21
CA ALA A 216 5.06 -14.10 -15.13
C ALA A 216 5.77 -14.99 -16.16
N GLU A 217 6.73 -14.41 -16.88
CA GLU A 217 7.51 -15.10 -17.92
C GLU A 217 8.99 -14.74 -17.77
N GLU A 218 9.84 -15.76 -17.71
CA GLU A 218 11.29 -15.59 -17.64
C GLU A 218 11.83 -15.00 -18.94
N VAL A 219 12.79 -14.08 -18.82
CA VAL A 219 13.46 -13.44 -19.95
C VAL A 219 14.94 -13.76 -19.88
N PRO A 220 15.37 -14.88 -20.51
CA PRO A 220 16.78 -15.24 -20.54
C PRO A 220 17.59 -14.20 -21.33
N ASP A 221 18.85 -14.03 -20.94
CA ASP A 221 19.83 -13.16 -21.61
C ASP A 221 19.39 -11.69 -21.78
N ALA A 222 18.55 -11.21 -20.87
CA ALA A 222 18.04 -9.85 -20.93
C ALA A 222 19.15 -8.81 -20.69
N PRO A 223 19.26 -7.76 -21.53
CA PRO A 223 20.35 -6.79 -21.44
C PRO A 223 20.33 -5.97 -20.14
N ASP A 224 19.15 -5.83 -19.51
CA ASP A 224 18.92 -5.10 -18.27
C ASP A 224 19.19 -5.93 -16.99
N MET A 225 19.43 -7.24 -17.12
CA MET A 225 19.64 -8.13 -15.96
C MET A 225 20.82 -7.70 -15.08
N GLN A 226 21.96 -7.38 -15.69
CA GLN A 226 23.17 -7.00 -14.95
C GLN A 226 23.04 -5.66 -14.24
N GLU A 227 22.29 -4.73 -14.83
CA GLU A 227 21.99 -3.45 -14.19
C GLU A 227 21.10 -3.63 -12.96
N LEU A 228 20.01 -4.40 -13.11
CA LEU A 228 19.10 -4.70 -12.00
C LEU A 228 19.81 -5.48 -10.89
N LYS A 229 20.70 -6.41 -11.24
CA LYS A 229 21.48 -7.17 -10.27
C LYS A 229 22.40 -6.28 -9.44
N ARG A 230 23.22 -5.46 -10.10
CA ARG A 230 24.09 -4.49 -9.43
C ARG A 230 23.30 -3.55 -8.52
N LYS A 231 22.10 -3.14 -8.97
CA LYS A 231 21.22 -2.28 -8.18
C LYS A 231 20.70 -3.01 -6.95
N LEU A 232 20.23 -4.26 -7.07
CA LEU A 232 19.79 -5.08 -5.94
C LEU A 232 20.90 -5.26 -4.90
N GLU A 233 22.11 -5.65 -5.34
CA GLU A 233 23.28 -5.85 -4.46
C GLU A 233 23.63 -4.61 -3.64
N SER A 234 23.38 -3.40 -4.15
CA SER A 234 23.64 -2.16 -3.41
C SER A 234 22.79 -2.00 -2.14
N PHE A 235 21.68 -2.74 -2.03
CA PHE A 235 20.77 -2.74 -0.87
C PHE A 235 21.00 -3.92 0.10
N LEU A 236 21.89 -4.86 -0.21
CA LEU A 236 22.06 -6.11 0.54
C LEU A 236 23.29 -6.13 1.46
N GLN A 237 23.87 -4.96 1.74
CA GLN A 237 25.08 -4.83 2.59
C GLN A 237 24.93 -5.47 3.98
#